data_AF-A0A1B9EPE4-F1
#
_entry.id   AF-A0A1B9EPE4-F1
#
_cell.length_a   1.000
_cell.length_b   1.000
_cell.length_c   1.000
_cell.angle_alpha   90.00
_cell.angle_beta   90.00
_cell.angle_gamma   90.00
#
_symmetry.space_group_name_H-M   'P 1'
#
loop_
_entity.id
_entity.type
_entity.pdbx_description
1 polymer ?
#
loop_
_entity_poly.entity_id
_entity_poly.type
_entity_poly.pdbx_seq_one_letter_code
_entity_poly.pdbx_strand_id
1 'polypeptide(L)'
;MRGDVTYRRRSPLRRRGPLRRLGLLRQQGLLRQQGLLRQQGLLRGRSAVSLAGLLAVAALVSGCGIRTTSVPVDAGAAPSRVPCRLSASDLTTRSPDSVSAEVYLVCASQLVTVDRPMPAAAIGAKPVEVARALLKEVQQAPSAGERRAGFTTAVPAGLRVDPPRDGDPAGALRLSTQPEDLSAEALAQLVCTFTESASLIQDGSVVLGGPGDYPPRGYLCTSQTKSRPGDLATPDALRLD
;
A
#
# COMPACT_ATOMS: atom_id res chain seq x y z
N MET A 1 -26.72 -49.37 -41.83
CA MET A 1 -25.40 -49.01 -42.41
C MET A 1 -24.68 -48.18 -41.35
N ARG A 2 -23.96 -48.78 -40.39
CA ARG A 2 -22.51 -49.10 -40.41
C ARG A 2 -21.64 -47.99 -41.01
N GLY A 3 -20.77 -47.40 -40.18
CA GLY A 3 -19.65 -46.57 -40.63
C GLY A 3 -19.01 -45.68 -39.57
N ASP A 4 -18.46 -46.26 -38.50
CA ASP A 4 -17.41 -45.63 -37.68
C ASP A 4 -16.16 -45.38 -38.54
N VAL A 5 -15.53 -44.20 -38.42
CA VAL A 5 -14.06 -44.08 -38.59
C VAL A 5 -13.51 -43.04 -37.62
N THR A 6 -12.83 -43.54 -36.61
CA THR A 6 -11.89 -42.82 -35.75
C THR A 6 -10.54 -42.68 -36.47
N TYR A 7 -9.91 -41.51 -36.41
CA TYR A 7 -8.47 -41.40 -36.69
C TYR A 7 -7.72 -40.74 -35.54
N ARG A 8 -7.06 -41.62 -34.78
CA ARG A 8 -6.11 -41.33 -33.71
C ARG A 8 -4.73 -41.22 -34.36
N ARG A 9 -4.05 -40.07 -34.25
CA ARG A 9 -2.60 -40.01 -34.45
C ARG A 9 -1.89 -39.54 -33.19
N ARG A 10 -0.92 -40.35 -32.78
CA ARG A 10 -0.01 -40.18 -31.64
C ARG A 10 1.37 -39.71 -32.13
N SER A 11 1.95 -38.77 -31.37
CA SER A 11 3.40 -38.63 -31.02
C SER A 11 4.40 -38.22 -32.14
N PRO A 12 5.63 -37.70 -31.83
CA PRO A 12 6.34 -37.72 -30.54
C PRO A 12 7.11 -36.45 -30.09
N LEU A 13 7.46 -36.50 -28.79
CA LEU A 13 8.62 -35.97 -28.05
C LEU A 13 9.81 -35.35 -28.84
N ARG A 14 10.26 -34.16 -28.38
CA ARG A 14 11.65 -33.65 -28.30
C ARG A 14 11.57 -32.27 -27.61
N ARG A 15 12.45 -31.81 -26.73
CA ARG A 15 13.84 -32.16 -26.41
C ARG A 15 14.15 -31.62 -25.00
N ARG A 16 14.79 -32.44 -24.17
CA ARG A 16 15.51 -32.00 -22.96
C ARG A 16 16.75 -31.19 -23.38
N GLY A 17 17.05 -30.13 -22.65
CA GLY A 17 18.37 -29.52 -22.56
C GLY A 17 18.68 -29.22 -21.10
N PRO A 18 19.74 -29.80 -20.51
CA PRO A 18 20.23 -29.38 -19.20
C PRO A 18 21.58 -28.67 -19.32
N LEU A 19 21.94 -28.00 -18.21
CA LEU A 19 23.29 -27.81 -17.66
C LEU A 19 23.89 -26.40 -17.67
N ARG A 20 24.41 -26.09 -16.47
CA ARG A 20 25.57 -25.25 -16.11
C ARG A 20 25.25 -23.75 -16.04
N ARG A 21 25.56 -23.05 -14.95
CA ARG A 21 26.89 -23.02 -14.32
C ARG A 21 26.82 -22.59 -12.85
N LEU A 22 27.55 -23.31 -12.00
CA LEU A 22 28.06 -22.84 -10.71
C LEU A 22 28.90 -21.57 -10.93
N GLY A 23 28.72 -20.60 -10.04
CA GLY A 23 29.55 -19.40 -9.93
C GLY A 23 29.68 -18.96 -8.48
N LEU A 24 30.32 -19.79 -7.66
CA LEU A 24 30.85 -19.43 -6.35
C LEU A 24 32.03 -18.48 -6.56
N LEU A 25 31.88 -17.20 -6.23
CA LEU A 25 33.02 -16.30 -6.00
C LEU A 25 32.84 -15.54 -4.69
N ARG A 26 33.40 -16.20 -3.67
CA ARG A 26 33.90 -15.68 -2.41
C ARG A 26 34.97 -14.61 -2.68
N GLN A 27 34.79 -13.39 -2.16
CA GLN A 27 35.93 -12.53 -1.82
C GLN A 27 35.70 -11.80 -0.49
N GLN A 28 36.60 -12.11 0.44
CA GLN A 28 36.86 -11.39 1.67
C GLN A 28 37.75 -10.19 1.35
N GLY A 29 37.51 -9.05 2.00
CA GLY A 29 38.33 -7.86 1.88
C GLY A 29 38.35 -7.06 3.18
N LEU A 30 39.01 -7.63 4.20
CA LEU A 30 39.45 -6.93 5.40
C LEU A 30 40.37 -5.75 5.01
N LEU A 31 40.00 -4.53 5.36
CA LEU A 31 40.96 -3.43 5.50
C LEU A 31 40.96 -2.93 6.94
N ARG A 32 41.94 -3.47 7.67
CA ARG A 32 42.56 -2.88 8.86
C ARG A 32 43.03 -1.46 8.53
N GLN A 33 42.71 -0.49 9.39
CA GLN A 33 43.56 0.67 9.60
C GLN A 33 43.96 0.74 11.07
N GLN A 34 45.23 0.41 11.33
CA GLN A 34 45.96 0.77 12.54
C GLN A 34 46.79 2.01 12.20
N GLY A 35 46.55 3.10 12.93
CA GLY A 35 47.36 4.31 12.90
C GLY A 35 47.88 4.62 14.30
N LEU A 36 48.90 3.88 14.72
CA LEU A 36 49.69 4.14 15.93
C LEU A 36 50.58 5.37 15.68
N LEU A 37 50.26 6.51 16.31
CA LEU A 37 51.24 7.57 16.52
C LEU A 37 51.97 7.32 17.84
N ARG A 38 53.14 6.70 17.70
CA ARG A 38 54.26 6.81 18.63
C ARG A 38 54.77 8.25 18.64
N GLN A 39 54.78 8.90 19.80
CA GLN A 39 55.90 9.78 20.18
C GLN A 39 56.21 9.57 21.67
N GLN A 40 57.44 9.13 21.93
CA GLN A 40 58.08 9.06 23.24
C GLN A 40 59.19 10.11 23.29
N GLY A 41 59.41 10.68 24.47
CA GLY A 41 60.55 11.54 24.81
C GLY A 41 60.16 12.54 25.90
N LEU A 42 59.99 12.15 27.16
CA LEU A 42 61.02 12.09 28.21
C LEU A 42 61.95 13.32 28.22
N LEU A 43 61.79 14.25 29.18
CA LEU A 43 62.50 14.23 30.47
C LEU A 43 62.31 15.55 31.26
N ARG A 44 61.93 15.35 32.54
CA ARG A 44 62.50 15.97 33.74
C ARG A 44 62.67 17.49 33.79
N GLY A 45 61.88 18.06 34.69
CA GLY A 45 62.48 18.80 35.80
C GLY A 45 61.76 20.09 36.15
N ARG A 46 61.34 20.14 37.42
CA ARG A 46 61.00 21.31 38.24
C ARG A 46 59.51 21.66 38.31
N SER A 47 59.15 21.87 39.58
CA SER A 47 58.06 22.71 40.06
C SER A 47 56.72 22.02 40.25
N ALA A 48 56.62 21.43 41.44
CA ALA A 48 55.40 21.11 42.18
C ALA A 48 54.50 22.35 42.41
N VAL A 49 53.98 22.96 41.34
CA VAL A 49 53.14 24.17 41.43
C VAL A 49 51.80 24.05 40.71
N SER A 50 51.60 23.09 39.79
CA SER A 50 50.40 23.14 38.93
C SER A 50 49.27 22.16 39.31
N LEU A 51 49.31 21.52 40.47
CA LEU A 51 48.17 20.69 40.93
C LEU A 51 47.02 21.51 41.54
N ALA A 52 47.25 22.78 41.87
CA ALA A 52 46.21 23.69 42.36
C ALA A 52 45.41 24.36 41.22
N GLY A 53 45.96 24.44 40.00
CA GLY A 53 45.27 25.05 38.85
C GLY A 53 44.18 24.17 38.24
N LEU A 54 44.34 22.84 38.29
CA LEU A 54 43.38 21.88 37.72
C LEU A 54 42.09 21.73 38.56
N LEU A 55 42.12 22.04 39.85
CA LEU A 55 40.92 22.04 40.70
C LEU A 55 40.11 23.35 40.56
N ALA A 56 40.72 24.45 40.12
CA ALA A 56 40.03 25.72 39.90
C ALA A 56 39.22 25.74 38.59
N VAL A 57 39.65 25.02 37.55
CA VAL A 57 38.94 24.97 36.26
C VAL A 57 37.72 24.03 36.30
N ALA A 58 37.70 23.01 37.17
CA ALA A 58 36.56 22.12 37.34
C ALA A 58 35.34 22.78 38.02
N ALA A 59 35.55 23.86 38.78
CA ALA A 59 34.47 24.59 39.46
C ALA A 59 33.70 25.57 38.54
N LEU A 60 34.29 25.96 37.40
CA LEU A 60 33.69 26.87 36.43
C LEU A 60 32.85 26.17 35.35
N VAL A 61 32.78 24.83 35.38
CA VAL A 61 31.76 24.04 34.65
C VAL A 61 30.58 23.73 35.57
N SER A 62 30.28 24.63 36.53
CA SER A 62 28.98 24.67 37.15
C SER A 62 28.00 25.18 36.10
N GLY A 63 27.18 24.25 35.62
CA GLY A 63 26.38 24.38 34.42
C GLY A 63 25.70 25.73 34.25
N CYS A 64 25.84 26.29 33.04
CA CYS A 64 24.74 27.00 32.39
C CYS A 64 23.57 26.03 32.28
N GLY A 65 22.86 25.83 33.39
CA GLY A 65 21.59 25.16 33.43
C GLY A 65 20.66 25.98 32.55
N ILE A 66 20.36 25.47 31.35
CA ILE A 66 19.15 25.87 30.66
C ILE A 66 18.04 25.48 31.63
N ARG A 67 17.56 26.46 32.41
CA ARG A 67 16.23 26.34 33.00
C ARG A 67 15.35 26.20 31.78
N THR A 68 14.83 25.00 31.55
CA THR A 68 13.60 24.86 30.79
C THR A 68 12.60 25.71 31.55
N THR A 69 12.43 26.95 31.11
CA THR A 69 11.28 27.73 31.49
C THR A 69 10.14 26.95 30.86
N SER A 70 9.58 26.02 31.62
CA SER A 70 8.27 25.46 31.38
C SER A 70 7.31 26.63 31.53
N VAL A 71 7.24 27.46 30.49
CA VAL A 71 6.07 28.28 30.27
C VAL A 71 4.93 27.26 30.32
N PRO A 72 3.93 27.43 31.19
CA PRO A 72 2.69 26.70 31.08
C PRO A 72 2.11 27.16 29.74
N VAL A 73 2.51 26.49 28.66
CA VAL A 73 1.73 26.53 27.46
C VAL A 73 0.47 25.79 27.87
N ASP A 74 -0.63 26.54 27.99
CA ASP A 74 -1.94 26.04 27.61
C ASP A 74 -1.85 25.65 26.13
N ALA A 75 -1.05 24.62 25.84
CA ALA A 75 -1.21 23.81 24.66
C ALA A 75 -2.52 23.07 24.92
N GLY A 76 -3.63 23.79 24.70
CA GLY A 76 -4.96 23.21 24.68
C GLY A 76 -4.88 21.90 23.93
N ALA A 77 -5.56 20.88 24.47
CA ALA A 77 -5.43 19.47 24.11
C ALA A 77 -4.74 19.25 22.75
N ALA A 78 -3.52 18.70 22.76
CA ALA A 78 -2.81 18.32 21.54
C ALA A 78 -3.82 17.72 20.56
N PRO A 79 -3.91 18.21 19.30
CA PRO A 79 -4.99 17.83 18.40
C PRO A 79 -5.03 16.31 18.37
N SER A 80 -6.09 15.76 18.96
CA SER A 80 -6.29 14.33 19.00
C SER A 80 -6.36 13.92 17.54
N ARG A 81 -5.43 13.07 17.12
CA ARG A 81 -5.55 12.36 15.85
C ARG A 81 -6.71 11.41 16.05
N VAL A 82 -7.94 11.92 15.91
CA VAL A 82 -9.15 11.14 16.04
C VAL A 82 -8.98 10.02 15.01
N PRO A 83 -8.79 8.76 15.46
CA PRO A 83 -8.70 7.67 14.50
C PRO A 83 -10.03 7.66 13.74
N CYS A 84 -9.99 7.44 12.42
CA CYS A 84 -11.21 7.34 11.63
C CYS A 84 -12.00 6.11 12.06
N ARG A 85 -12.79 6.30 13.11
CA ARG A 85 -13.66 5.33 13.74
C ARG A 85 -15.04 5.94 13.70
N LEU A 86 -15.96 5.21 13.12
CA LEU A 86 -17.37 5.56 13.15
C LEU A 86 -17.93 5.20 14.53
N SER A 87 -18.78 6.06 15.06
CA SER A 87 -19.51 5.74 16.28
C SER A 87 -20.64 4.76 15.94
N ALA A 88 -21.03 3.88 16.86
CA ALA A 88 -22.13 2.92 16.63
C ALA A 88 -23.46 3.61 16.23
N SER A 89 -23.65 4.87 16.62
CA SER A 89 -24.77 5.74 16.25
C SER A 89 -24.69 6.35 14.85
N ASP A 90 -23.52 6.31 14.19
CA ASP A 90 -23.36 6.74 12.79
C ASP A 90 -23.69 5.59 11.81
N LEU A 91 -23.99 4.39 12.30
CA LEU A 91 -24.39 3.25 11.49
C LEU A 91 -25.85 3.41 11.04
N THR A 92 -26.06 3.61 9.74
CA THR A 92 -27.40 3.67 9.13
C THR A 92 -28.16 2.36 9.28
N THR A 93 -29.47 2.46 9.53
CA THR A 93 -30.40 1.32 9.55
C THR A 93 -30.41 0.59 8.21
N ARG A 94 -30.14 -0.71 8.26
CA ARG A 94 -30.07 -1.61 7.08
C ARG A 94 -31.46 -1.80 6.48
N SER A 95 -31.58 -1.65 5.16
CA SER A 95 -32.79 -2.03 4.43
C SER A 95 -32.87 -3.56 4.33
N PRO A 96 -34.06 -4.20 4.47
CA PRO A 96 -34.18 -5.65 4.37
C PRO A 96 -33.68 -6.23 3.04
N ASP A 97 -33.67 -5.44 1.96
CA ASP A 97 -33.20 -5.84 0.63
C ASP A 97 -31.72 -5.53 0.36
N SER A 98 -30.97 -5.15 1.41
CA SER A 98 -29.56 -4.78 1.31
C SER A 98 -28.65 -5.68 2.14
N VAL A 99 -27.48 -5.99 1.58
CA VAL A 99 -26.38 -6.67 2.26
C VAL A 99 -25.25 -5.68 2.57
N SER A 100 -24.42 -5.96 3.57
CA SER A 100 -23.24 -5.13 3.87
C SER A 100 -22.11 -5.52 2.92
N ALA A 101 -21.49 -4.54 2.26
CA ALA A 101 -20.26 -4.70 1.52
C ALA A 101 -19.19 -3.78 2.10
N GLU A 102 -17.96 -4.27 2.19
CA GLU A 102 -16.82 -3.44 2.59
C GLU A 102 -16.34 -2.62 1.38
N VAL A 103 -16.14 -1.32 1.60
CA VAL A 103 -15.46 -0.44 0.64
C VAL A 103 -14.33 0.30 1.34
N TYR A 104 -13.31 0.73 0.60
CA TYR A 104 -12.25 1.56 1.16
C TYR A 104 -12.54 3.04 0.95
N LEU A 105 -12.33 3.83 2.00
CA LEU A 105 -12.30 5.29 1.97
C LEU A 105 -10.93 5.78 2.42
N VAL A 106 -10.63 7.03 2.07
CA VAL A 106 -9.38 7.69 2.46
C VAL A 106 -9.52 8.31 3.85
N CYS A 107 -8.59 7.97 4.74
CA CYS A 107 -8.45 8.52 6.07
C CYS A 107 -6.97 8.75 6.36
N ALA A 108 -6.58 9.98 6.72
CA ALA A 108 -5.19 10.31 7.09
C ALA A 108 -4.13 9.75 6.10
N SER A 109 -4.40 9.86 4.80
CA SER A 109 -3.57 9.34 3.70
C SER A 109 -3.43 7.82 3.61
N GLN A 110 -4.33 7.07 4.26
CA GLN A 110 -4.42 5.61 4.20
C GLN A 110 -5.82 5.19 3.74
N LEU A 111 -5.95 3.93 3.30
CA LEU A 111 -7.23 3.31 2.99
C LEU A 111 -7.74 2.56 4.21
N VAL A 112 -8.99 2.87 4.59
CA VAL A 112 -9.67 2.25 5.73
C VAL A 112 -11.04 1.77 5.27
N THR A 113 -11.44 0.59 5.72
CA THR A 113 -12.72 -0.02 5.34
C THR A 113 -13.90 0.67 6.03
N VAL A 114 -15.02 0.76 5.31
CA VAL A 114 -16.32 1.14 5.83
C VAL A 114 -17.39 0.21 5.24
N ASP A 115 -18.44 -0.03 6.02
CA ASP A 115 -19.61 -0.79 5.57
C ASP A 115 -20.52 0.08 4.70
N ARG A 116 -20.87 -0.42 3.52
CA ARG A 116 -21.86 0.19 2.62
C ARG A 116 -23.01 -0.78 2.34
N PRO A 117 -24.24 -0.26 2.20
CA PRO A 117 -25.36 -1.07 1.74
C PRO A 117 -25.17 -1.41 0.26
N MET A 118 -25.30 -2.69 -0.08
CA MET A 118 -25.27 -3.18 -1.44
C MET A 118 -26.60 -3.90 -1.74
N PRO A 119 -27.17 -3.77 -2.96
CA PRO A 119 -28.36 -4.51 -3.32
C PRO A 119 -28.14 -6.01 -3.18
N ALA A 120 -29.07 -6.74 -2.54
CA ALA A 120 -28.96 -8.19 -2.39
C ALA A 120 -28.87 -8.91 -3.75
N ALA A 121 -29.47 -8.33 -4.80
CA ALA A 121 -29.39 -8.81 -6.18
C ALA A 121 -27.95 -8.83 -6.77
N ALA A 122 -27.00 -8.15 -6.14
CA ALA A 122 -25.59 -8.22 -6.54
C ALA A 122 -24.93 -9.55 -6.14
N ILE A 123 -25.53 -10.33 -5.23
CA ILE A 123 -25.04 -11.65 -4.86
C ILE A 123 -25.26 -12.60 -6.05
N GLY A 124 -24.17 -13.17 -6.59
CA GLY A 124 -24.22 -14.05 -7.75
C GLY A 124 -24.45 -13.33 -9.08
N ALA A 125 -24.45 -11.99 -9.08
CA ALA A 125 -24.52 -11.18 -10.29
C ALA A 125 -23.26 -11.33 -11.15
N LYS A 126 -23.31 -10.82 -12.39
CA LYS A 126 -22.14 -10.82 -13.26
C LYS A 126 -21.04 -9.92 -12.68
N PRO A 127 -19.75 -10.21 -12.89
CA PRO A 127 -18.65 -9.39 -12.36
C PRO A 127 -18.79 -7.89 -12.64
N VAL A 128 -19.19 -7.51 -13.86
CA VAL A 128 -19.39 -6.10 -14.22
C VAL A 128 -20.51 -5.42 -13.42
N GLU A 129 -21.57 -6.16 -13.04
CA GLU A 129 -22.69 -5.64 -12.25
C GLU A 129 -22.27 -5.43 -10.80
N VAL A 130 -21.51 -6.40 -10.24
CA VAL A 130 -20.90 -6.29 -8.90
C VAL A 130 -19.96 -5.08 -8.84
N ALA A 131 -19.08 -4.93 -9.83
CA ALA A 131 -18.13 -3.82 -9.91
C ALA A 131 -18.82 -2.46 -10.00
N ARG A 132 -19.90 -2.35 -10.79
CA ARG A 132 -20.70 -1.12 -10.87
C ARG A 132 -21.38 -0.77 -9.56
N ALA A 133 -21.90 -1.76 -8.84
CA ALA A 133 -22.52 -1.55 -7.54
C ALA A 133 -21.49 -1.09 -6.50
N LEU A 134 -20.31 -1.73 -6.41
CA LEU A 134 -19.23 -1.29 -5.52
C LEU A 134 -18.70 0.10 -5.90
N LEU A 135 -18.53 0.37 -7.21
CA LEU A 135 -18.12 1.68 -7.70
C LEU A 135 -19.09 2.78 -7.28
N LYS A 136 -20.39 2.51 -7.41
CA LYS A 136 -21.44 3.44 -6.97
C LYS A 136 -21.31 3.77 -5.47
N GLU A 137 -21.07 2.77 -4.63
CA GLU A 137 -20.95 2.98 -3.18
C GLU A 137 -19.66 3.74 -2.79
N VAL A 138 -18.53 3.47 -3.44
CA VAL A 138 -17.27 4.19 -3.14
C VAL A 138 -17.24 5.62 -3.70
N GLN A 139 -18.04 5.91 -4.74
CA GLN A 139 -18.24 7.26 -5.29
C GLN A 139 -19.13 8.16 -4.44
N GLN A 140 -19.95 7.59 -3.54
CA GLN A 140 -20.82 8.39 -2.70
C GLN A 140 -19.98 9.29 -1.78
N ALA A 141 -20.41 10.55 -1.68
CA ALA A 141 -19.85 11.46 -0.70
C ALA A 141 -19.99 10.85 0.70
N PRO A 142 -18.93 10.83 1.53
CA PRO A 142 -19.03 10.25 2.86
C PRO A 142 -20.14 10.92 3.68
N SER A 143 -20.80 10.11 4.51
CA SER A 143 -21.90 10.55 5.39
C SER A 143 -21.45 11.68 6.32
N ALA A 144 -22.40 12.36 6.98
CA ALA A 144 -22.04 13.39 7.94
C ALA A 144 -21.16 12.85 9.09
N GLY A 145 -21.41 11.61 9.55
CA GLY A 145 -20.59 10.93 10.56
C GLY A 145 -19.19 10.60 10.05
N GLU A 146 -19.11 10.04 8.85
CA GLU A 146 -17.84 9.72 8.20
C GLU A 146 -16.98 10.96 7.96
N ARG A 147 -17.57 12.06 7.48
CA ARG A 147 -16.84 13.32 7.28
C ARG A 147 -16.34 13.90 8.60
N ARG A 148 -17.13 13.85 9.67
CA ARG A 148 -16.68 14.25 11.02
C ARG A 148 -15.53 13.37 11.53
N ALA A 149 -15.53 12.10 11.15
CA ALA A 149 -14.45 11.15 11.46
C ALA A 149 -13.23 11.28 10.52
N GLY A 150 -13.26 12.19 9.53
CA GLY A 150 -12.14 12.48 8.63
C GLY A 150 -12.07 11.62 7.36
N PHE A 151 -13.12 10.87 7.04
CA PHE A 151 -13.18 10.10 5.81
C PHE A 151 -13.47 10.98 4.58
N THR A 152 -12.80 10.64 3.48
CA THR A 152 -12.99 11.23 2.15
C THR A 152 -13.02 10.12 1.09
N THR A 153 -13.49 10.44 -0.11
CA THR A 153 -13.33 9.56 -1.28
C THR A 153 -12.49 10.28 -2.33
N ALA A 154 -11.51 9.57 -2.89
CA ALA A 154 -10.71 10.03 -4.03
C ALA A 154 -11.31 9.58 -5.37
N VAL A 155 -12.25 8.62 -5.36
CA VAL A 155 -12.86 8.09 -6.59
C VAL A 155 -13.78 9.13 -7.24
N PRO A 156 -13.56 9.53 -8.51
CA PRO A 156 -14.40 10.51 -9.16
C PRO A 156 -15.85 10.02 -9.34
N ALA A 157 -16.84 10.85 -9.01
CA ALA A 157 -18.26 10.51 -9.12
C ALA A 157 -18.75 10.16 -10.54
N GLY A 158 -17.99 10.55 -11.58
CA GLY A 158 -18.30 10.26 -12.98
C GLY A 158 -17.56 9.05 -13.56
N LEU A 159 -16.70 8.39 -12.80
CA LEU A 159 -16.01 7.18 -13.24
C LEU A 159 -17.07 6.09 -13.53
N ARG A 160 -16.92 5.36 -14.63
CA ARG A 160 -17.80 4.23 -14.97
C ARG A 160 -16.98 2.97 -15.19
N VAL A 161 -17.64 1.83 -15.02
CA VAL A 161 -17.12 0.51 -15.36
C VAL A 161 -17.97 -0.07 -16.50
N ASP A 162 -17.29 -0.54 -17.53
CA ASP A 162 -17.83 -1.17 -18.72
C ASP A 162 -17.33 -2.63 -18.81
N PRO A 163 -18.05 -3.48 -19.55
CA PRO A 163 -17.63 -4.87 -19.78
C PRO A 163 -16.26 -4.96 -20.46
N PRO A 164 -15.58 -6.12 -20.38
CA PRO A 164 -14.39 -6.38 -21.18
C PRO A 164 -14.69 -6.30 -22.68
N ARG A 165 -13.67 -5.97 -23.46
CA ARG A 165 -13.70 -5.99 -24.92
C ARG A 165 -13.24 -7.32 -25.47
N ASP A 166 -13.46 -7.54 -26.77
CA ASP A 166 -12.88 -8.67 -27.48
C ASP A 166 -11.35 -8.65 -27.36
N GLY A 167 -10.78 -9.77 -26.93
CA GLY A 167 -9.34 -9.91 -26.68
C GLY A 167 -8.88 -9.52 -25.29
N ASP A 168 -9.73 -8.90 -24.46
CA ASP A 168 -9.42 -8.74 -23.04
C ASP A 168 -9.38 -10.10 -22.35
N PRO A 169 -8.51 -10.29 -21.33
CA PRO A 169 -8.59 -11.49 -20.52
C PRO A 169 -9.99 -11.58 -19.89
N ALA A 170 -10.50 -12.81 -19.77
CA ALA A 170 -11.75 -13.07 -19.06
C ALA A 170 -11.70 -12.36 -17.70
N GLY A 171 -12.80 -11.77 -17.22
CA GLY A 171 -12.84 -11.09 -15.91
C GLY A 171 -12.25 -9.68 -15.84
N ALA A 172 -11.64 -9.17 -16.92
CA ALA A 172 -11.23 -7.77 -17.00
C ALA A 172 -12.43 -6.81 -16.93
N LEU A 173 -12.18 -5.64 -16.36
CA LEU A 173 -13.12 -4.53 -16.31
C LEU A 173 -12.51 -3.32 -17.04
N ARG A 174 -13.34 -2.59 -17.79
CA ARG A 174 -12.91 -1.38 -18.51
C ARG A 174 -13.42 -0.15 -17.78
N LEU A 175 -12.53 0.77 -17.42
CA LEU A 175 -12.89 2.06 -16.85
C LEU A 175 -13.19 3.07 -17.97
N SER A 176 -14.03 4.06 -17.68
CA SER A 176 -14.28 5.18 -18.61
C SER A 176 -13.11 6.15 -18.78
N THR A 177 -12.07 6.00 -17.96
CA THR A 177 -10.83 6.77 -17.96
C THR A 177 -9.67 5.77 -17.93
N GLN A 178 -8.50 6.13 -18.47
CA GLN A 178 -7.33 5.26 -18.31
C GLN A 178 -7.01 5.08 -16.82
N PRO A 179 -6.76 3.85 -16.32
CA PRO A 179 -6.42 3.64 -14.92
C PRO A 179 -5.27 4.54 -14.44
N GLU A 180 -4.23 4.71 -15.27
CA GLU A 180 -3.06 5.55 -15.02
C GLU A 180 -3.32 7.06 -15.01
N ASP A 181 -4.47 7.51 -15.53
CA ASP A 181 -4.89 8.93 -15.49
C ASP A 181 -5.68 9.25 -14.21
N LEU A 182 -6.09 8.24 -13.43
CA LEU A 182 -6.62 8.46 -12.09
C LEU A 182 -5.50 8.87 -11.14
N SER A 183 -5.82 9.62 -10.08
CA SER A 183 -4.84 9.80 -9.01
C SER A 183 -4.47 8.44 -8.40
N ALA A 184 -3.24 8.31 -7.91
CA ALA A 184 -2.78 7.05 -7.32
C ALA A 184 -3.69 6.62 -6.16
N GLU A 185 -4.15 7.57 -5.34
CA GLU A 185 -5.12 7.34 -4.27
C GLU A 185 -6.47 6.82 -4.80
N ALA A 186 -6.99 7.41 -5.88
CA ALA A 186 -8.27 7.01 -6.47
C ALA A 186 -8.19 5.59 -7.06
N LEU A 187 -7.11 5.28 -7.79
CA LEU A 187 -6.89 3.96 -8.35
C LEU A 187 -6.70 2.92 -7.24
N ALA A 188 -5.90 3.20 -6.21
CA ALA A 188 -5.69 2.30 -5.09
C ALA A 188 -6.98 2.07 -4.28
N GLN A 189 -7.75 3.13 -4.01
CA GLN A 189 -9.04 3.03 -3.33
C GLN A 189 -10.01 2.14 -4.11
N LEU A 190 -10.07 2.30 -5.43
CA LEU A 190 -10.91 1.49 -6.31
C LEU A 190 -10.48 0.02 -6.32
N VAL A 191 -9.19 -0.25 -6.53
CA VAL A 191 -8.62 -1.60 -6.58
C VAL A 191 -8.87 -2.32 -5.26
N CYS A 192 -8.57 -1.68 -4.13
CA CYS A 192 -8.80 -2.27 -2.82
C CYS A 192 -10.29 -2.54 -2.55
N THR A 193 -11.18 -1.66 -3.00
CA THR A 193 -12.63 -1.91 -2.91
C THR A 193 -13.05 -3.11 -3.76
N PHE A 194 -12.54 -3.24 -4.99
CA PHE A 194 -12.88 -4.38 -5.85
C PHE A 194 -12.32 -5.70 -5.33
N THR A 195 -11.18 -5.70 -4.61
CA THR A 195 -10.64 -6.90 -3.98
C THR A 195 -11.50 -7.44 -2.82
N GLU A 196 -12.49 -6.70 -2.33
CA GLU A 196 -13.45 -7.24 -1.35
C GLU A 196 -14.48 -8.19 -1.99
N SER A 197 -14.53 -8.27 -3.32
CA SER A 197 -15.35 -9.26 -4.04
C SER A 197 -14.49 -10.28 -4.77
N ALA A 198 -14.57 -11.54 -4.34
CA ALA A 198 -13.88 -12.66 -4.98
C ALA A 198 -14.22 -12.82 -6.48
N SER A 199 -15.40 -12.36 -6.91
CA SER A 199 -15.82 -12.41 -8.32
C SER A 199 -15.05 -11.47 -9.26
N LEU A 200 -14.34 -10.49 -8.69
CA LEU A 200 -13.57 -9.48 -9.43
C LEU A 200 -12.06 -9.76 -9.42
N ILE A 201 -11.63 -10.81 -8.73
CA ILE A 201 -10.22 -11.14 -8.54
C ILE A 201 -9.80 -12.24 -9.52
N GLN A 202 -8.65 -12.05 -10.14
CA GLN A 202 -8.02 -12.97 -11.05
C GLN A 202 -6.53 -13.09 -10.75
N ASP A 203 -6.08 -14.30 -10.45
CA ASP A 203 -4.70 -14.58 -10.05
C ASP A 203 -4.20 -13.65 -8.93
N GLY A 204 -5.10 -13.31 -7.98
CA GLY A 204 -4.83 -12.43 -6.85
C GLY A 204 -4.88 -10.92 -7.16
N SER A 205 -5.22 -10.53 -8.39
CA SER A 205 -5.27 -9.13 -8.84
C SER A 205 -6.63 -8.74 -9.41
N VAL A 206 -6.92 -7.44 -9.43
CA VAL A 206 -8.04 -6.88 -10.20
C VAL A 206 -7.50 -6.44 -11.55
N VAL A 207 -8.09 -6.92 -12.64
CA VAL A 207 -7.62 -6.61 -14.00
C VAL A 207 -8.42 -5.44 -14.57
N LEU A 208 -7.77 -4.28 -14.73
CA LEU A 208 -8.39 -3.05 -15.20
C LEU A 208 -7.75 -2.56 -16.50
N GLY A 209 -8.59 -2.19 -17.46
CA GLY A 209 -8.20 -1.44 -18.66
C GLY A 209 -8.94 -0.11 -18.73
N GLY A 210 -8.48 0.81 -19.58
CA GLY A 210 -9.16 2.08 -19.83
C GLY A 210 -9.97 2.07 -21.13
N PRO A 211 -10.48 3.23 -21.58
CA PRO A 211 -11.24 3.35 -22.82
C PRO A 211 -10.38 3.23 -24.09
N GLY A 212 -9.06 3.38 -24.00
CA GLY A 212 -8.14 3.23 -25.14
C GLY A 212 -7.85 1.78 -25.51
N ASP A 213 -6.92 1.59 -26.44
CA ASP A 213 -6.53 0.27 -26.97
C ASP A 213 -5.40 -0.40 -26.18
N TYR A 214 -4.96 0.22 -25.09
CA TYR A 214 -3.97 -0.37 -24.21
C TYR A 214 -4.53 -1.64 -23.55
N PRO A 215 -3.71 -2.70 -23.41
CA PRO A 215 -4.14 -3.94 -22.77
C PRO A 215 -4.45 -3.69 -21.29
N PRO A 216 -5.48 -4.35 -20.72
CA PRO A 216 -5.74 -4.33 -19.29
C PRO A 216 -4.53 -4.83 -18.49
N ARG A 217 -4.39 -4.33 -17.27
CA ARG A 217 -3.30 -4.67 -16.34
C ARG A 217 -3.87 -5.15 -15.00
N GLY A 218 -3.15 -6.08 -14.36
CA GLY A 218 -3.46 -6.51 -13.00
C GLY A 218 -2.96 -5.50 -11.97
N TYR A 219 -3.79 -5.22 -10.96
CA TYR A 219 -3.47 -4.37 -9.82
C TYR A 219 -3.71 -5.11 -8.52
N LEU A 220 -2.84 -4.89 -7.53
CA LEU A 220 -2.85 -5.59 -6.26
C LEU A 220 -3.19 -4.65 -5.11
N CYS A 221 -4.16 -5.03 -4.28
CA CYS A 221 -4.38 -4.38 -3.00
C CYS A 221 -3.53 -5.06 -1.91
N THR A 222 -2.30 -4.59 -1.73
CA THR A 222 -1.43 -5.08 -0.65
C THR A 222 -1.62 -4.28 0.64
N SER A 223 -1.09 -4.76 1.77
CA SER A 223 -1.02 -3.97 3.00
C SER A 223 -0.21 -2.68 2.82
N GLN A 224 0.80 -2.67 1.95
CA GLN A 224 1.53 -1.46 1.60
C GLN A 224 0.63 -0.49 0.84
N THR A 225 -0.11 -0.94 -0.17
CA THR A 225 -1.08 -0.12 -0.90
C THR A 225 -2.14 0.48 0.03
N LYS A 226 -2.65 -0.28 1.00
CA LYS A 226 -3.60 0.24 2.00
C LYS A 226 -2.99 1.34 2.88
N SER A 227 -1.72 1.18 3.28
CA SER A 227 -1.04 2.14 4.15
C SER A 227 -0.41 3.34 3.43
N ARG A 228 -0.13 3.19 2.12
CA ARG A 228 0.43 4.19 1.21
C ARG A 228 -0.21 4.00 -0.17
N PRO A 229 -1.35 4.65 -0.45
CA PRO A 229 -2.09 4.45 -1.70
C PRO A 229 -1.30 4.84 -2.96
N GLY A 230 -0.28 5.70 -2.81
CA GLY A 230 0.69 6.00 -3.87
C GLY A 230 1.57 4.83 -4.30
N ASP A 231 1.70 3.79 -3.47
CA ASP A 231 2.52 2.59 -3.72
C ASP A 231 1.62 1.43 -4.21
N LEU A 232 0.78 1.68 -5.21
CA LEU A 232 -0.05 0.63 -5.81
C LEU A 232 0.81 -0.34 -6.61
N ALA A 233 0.76 -1.63 -6.25
CA ALA A 233 1.57 -2.67 -6.87
C ALA A 233 0.85 -3.31 -8.07
N THR A 234 1.63 -3.73 -9.06
CA THR A 234 1.20 -4.64 -10.13
C THR A 234 1.88 -6.01 -9.93
N PRO A 235 1.27 -7.14 -10.35
CA PRO A 235 1.86 -8.47 -10.17
C PRO A 235 3.28 -8.62 -10.73
N ASP A 236 3.56 -7.99 -11.88
CA ASP A 236 4.88 -8.05 -12.50
C ASP A 236 5.96 -7.33 -11.68
N ALA A 237 5.58 -6.29 -10.91
CA ALA A 237 6.52 -5.56 -10.06
C ALA A 237 6.98 -6.41 -8.86
N LEU A 238 6.09 -7.21 -8.28
CA LEU A 238 6.40 -8.08 -7.13
C LEU A 238 7.23 -9.32 -7.49
N ARG A 239 7.29 -9.70 -8.78
CA ARG A 239 8.07 -10.85 -9.24
C ARG A 239 9.55 -10.55 -9.44
N LEU A 240 9.93 -9.28 -9.41
CA LEU A 240 11.29 -8.82 -9.66
C LEU A 240 12.17 -8.77 -8.39
N ASP A 241 11.61 -9.14 -7.23
CA ASP A 241 12.27 -9.20 -5.92
C ASP A 241 12.69 -10.62 -5.49
#